data_AF-A0AAJ4NE91-F1
#
_entry.id   AF-A0AAJ4NE91-F1
#
_cell.length_a   1.000
_cell.length_b   1.000
_cell.length_c   1.000
_cell.angle_alpha   90.00
_cell.angle_beta   90.00
_cell.angle_gamma   90.00
#
_symmetry.space_group_name_H-M   'P 1'
#
loop_
_entity.id
_entity.type
_entity.pdbx_description
1 polymer ?
#
loop_
_entity_poly.entity_id
_entity_poly.type
_entity_poly.pdbx_seq_one_letter_code
_entity_poly.pdbx_strand_id
1 'polypeptide(L)' 'MWIMLTDVSGDKIAVNFNHVLSYNVYGTGTRLVTLSADLTFFVRESTEEIETRVNRRLNGTLYRRPKSTPPLGCKV' A
#
# COMPACT_ATOMS: atom_id res chain seq x y z
N MET A 1 -2.46 -11.12 -5.92
CA MET A 1 -3.77 -10.44 -5.92
C MET A 1 -3.60 -9.16 -6.71
N TRP A 2 -4.37 -8.96 -7.77
CA TRP A 2 -4.23 -7.77 -8.62
C TRP A 2 -5.26 -6.71 -8.23
N ILE A 3 -4.81 -5.47 -8.07
CA ILE A 3 -5.66 -4.32 -7.78
C ILE A 3 -5.39 -3.23 -8.82
N MET A 4 -6.47 -2.68 -9.39
CA MET A 4 -6.40 -1.53 -10.27
C MET A 4 -6.28 -0.25 -9.42
N LEU A 5 -5.23 0.51 -9.68
CA LEU A 5 -4.92 1.80 -9.06
C LEU A 5 -4.69 2.86 -10.13
N THR A 6 -4.57 4.11 -9.70
CA THR A 6 -4.37 5.26 -10.58
C THR A 6 -2.97 5.81 -10.34
N ASP A 7 -2.10 5.74 -11.35
CA ASP A 7 -0.78 6.35 -11.26
C ASP A 7 -0.89 7.88 -11.06
N VAL A 8 0.15 8.50 -10.51
CA VAL A 8 0.24 9.96 -10.42
C VAL A 8 0.09 10.65 -11.78
N SER A 9 0.47 10.02 -12.89
CA SER A 9 0.20 10.48 -14.26
C SER A 9 -1.30 10.57 -14.60
N GLY A 10 -2.13 9.78 -13.92
CA GLY A 10 -3.56 9.62 -14.20
C GLY A 10 -3.91 8.29 -14.87
N ASP A 11 -2.92 7.49 -15.27
CA ASP A 11 -3.12 6.21 -15.93
C ASP A 11 -3.64 5.14 -14.96
N LYS A 12 -4.45 4.21 -15.47
CA LYS A 12 -4.88 3.04 -14.69
C LYS A 12 -3.82 1.94 -14.78
N ILE A 13 -3.26 1.57 -13.64
CA ILE A 13 -2.24 0.52 -13.53
C ILE A 13 -2.76 -0.66 -12.73
N ALA A 14 -2.42 -1.88 -13.16
CA ALA A 14 -2.67 -3.09 -12.41
C ALA A 14 -1.45 -3.41 -11.55
N VAL A 15 -1.61 -3.39 -10.22
CA VAL A 15 -0.52 -3.72 -9.28
C VAL A 15 -0.77 -5.08 -8.66
N ASN A 16 0.23 -5.95 -8.68
CA ASN A 16 0.17 -7.23 -7.99
C ASN A 16 0.58 -7.09 -6.53
N PHE A 17 -0.41 -7.03 -5.64
CA PHE A 17 -0.23 -6.91 -4.19
C PHE A 17 0.43 -8.12 -3.54
N ASN A 18 0.62 -9.25 -4.24
CA ASN A 18 1.46 -10.34 -3.73
C ASN A 18 2.95 -9.97 -3.71
N HIS A 19 3.35 -8.98 -4.52
CA HIS A 19 4.74 -8.52 -4.62
C HIS A 19 4.95 -7.18 -3.94
N VAL A 20 3.90 -6.57 -3.37
CA VAL A 20 4.01 -5.31 -2.63
C VAL A 20 4.51 -5.63 -1.21
N LEU A 21 5.68 -5.08 -0.87
CA LEU A 21 6.29 -5.22 0.45
C LEU A 21 5.72 -4.20 1.44
N SER A 22 5.57 -2.96 0.98
CA SER A 22 5.04 -1.88 1.79
C SER A 22 4.41 -0.80 0.91
N TYR A 23 3.58 0.03 1.51
CA TYR A 23 2.99 1.20 0.90
C TYR A 23 2.92 2.35 1.90
N ASN A 24 3.42 3.52 1.55
CA ASN A 24 3.54 4.64 2.50
C ASN A 24 2.97 5.90 1.87
N VAL A 25 2.46 6.80 2.72
CA VAL A 25 1.95 8.09 2.26
C VAL A 25 3.04 8.84 1.49
N TYR A 26 2.68 9.38 0.33
CA TYR A 26 3.57 10.15 -0.54
C TYR A 26 2.81 11.32 -1.15
N GLY A 27 3.05 12.53 -0.63
CA GLY A 27 2.26 13.70 -1.01
C GLY A 27 0.78 13.49 -0.69
N THR A 28 -0.08 13.68 -1.68
CA THR A 28 -1.53 13.40 -1.59
C THR A 28 -1.89 11.95 -1.93
N GLY A 29 -0.93 11.12 -2.31
CA GLY A 29 -1.13 9.73 -2.75
C GLY A 29 -0.31 8.73 -1.95
N THR A 30 0.00 7.60 -2.56
CA THR A 30 0.71 6.48 -1.93
C THR A 30 1.86 5.98 -2.79
N ARG A 31 3.02 5.78 -2.17
CA ARG A 31 4.15 5.05 -2.77
C ARG A 31 4.04 3.58 -2.42
N LEU A 32 3.98 2.71 -3.43
CA LEU A 32 3.99 1.26 -3.30
C LEU A 32 5.41 0.74 -3.58
N VAL A 33 6.00 0.07 -2.61
CA VAL A 33 7.31 -0.58 -2.71
C VAL A 33 7.10 -2.05 -2.97
N THR A 34 7.64 -2.58 -4.07
CA THR A 34 7.54 -4.00 -4.39
C THR A 34 8.86 -4.74 -4.15
N LEU A 35 8.80 -6.08 -4.21
CA LEU A 35 9.96 -6.98 -4.11
C LEU A 35 11.04 -6.69 -5.16
N SER A 36 10.63 -6.23 -6.34
CA SER A 36 11.56 -5.84 -7.40
C SER A 36 11.94 -4.37 -7.17
N ALA A 37 13.23 -4.11 -6.90
CA ALA A 37 13.74 -2.77 -6.60
C ALA A 37 13.44 -1.75 -7.71
N ASP A 38 13.33 -2.22 -8.96
CA ASP A 38 13.02 -1.40 -10.13
C ASP A 38 11.53 -1.06 -10.28
N LEU A 39 10.65 -1.65 -9.45
CA LEU A 39 9.20 -1.50 -9.53
C LEU A 39 8.67 -0.84 -8.26
N THR A 40 8.90 0.47 -8.14
CA THR A 40 8.17 1.34 -7.22
C THR A 40 7.06 2.04 -7.99
N PHE A 41 5.84 2.00 -7.47
CA PHE A 41 4.70 2.70 -8.07
C PHE A 41 4.27 3.89 -7.21
N PHE A 42 3.82 4.96 -7.86
CA PHE A 42 3.26 6.13 -7.19
C PHE A 42 1.82 6.28 -7.63
N VAL A 43 0.90 6.13 -6.70
CA VAL A 43 -0.54 6.13 -7.00
C VAL A 43 -1.25 7.28 -6.30
N ARG A 44 -2.36 7.73 -6.87
CA ARG A 44 -3.16 8.84 -6.34
C ARG A 44 -4.04 8.41 -5.16
N GLU A 45 -4.37 7.13 -5.06
CA GLU A 45 -5.13 6.60 -3.93
C GLU A 45 -4.38 6.79 -2.60
N SER A 46 -5.13 7.09 -1.54
CA SER A 46 -4.59 7.13 -0.18
C SER A 46 -4.34 5.74 0.37
N THR A 47 -3.59 5.67 1.47
CA THR A 47 -3.29 4.41 2.16
C THR A 47 -4.56 3.72 2.68
N GLU A 48 -5.55 4.50 3.13
CA GLU A 48 -6.84 4.03 3.63
C GLU A 48 -7.71 3.46 2.50
N GLU A 49 -7.70 4.11 1.33
CA GLU A 49 -8.42 3.60 0.16
C GLU A 49 -7.82 2.28 -0.33
N ILE A 50 -6.49 2.19 -0.36
CA ILE A 50 -5.77 0.96 -0.73
C ILE A 50 -6.12 -0.16 0.25
N GLU A 51 -6.05 0.11 1.55
CA GLU A 51 -6.39 -0.87 2.59
C GLU A 51 -7.84 -1.35 2.46
N THR A 52 -8.78 -0.43 2.22
CA THR A 52 -10.19 -0.77 1.99
C THR A 52 -10.38 -1.69 0.79
N ARG A 53 -9.68 -1.40 -0.33
CA ARG A 53 -9.74 -2.23 -1.55
C ARG A 53 -9.13 -3.60 -1.34
N VAL A 54 -8.01 -3.69 -0.62
CA VAL A 54 -7.35 -4.95 -0.24
C VAL A 54 -8.28 -5.77 0.66
N ASN A 55 -8.85 -5.18 1.71
CA ASN A 55 -9.73 -5.85 2.67
C ASN A 55 -11.01 -6.39 1.99
N ARG A 56 -11.58 -5.61 1.08
CA ARG A 56 -12.75 -6.05 0.30
C ARG A 56 -12.44 -7.26 -0.57
N ARG A 57 -11.23 -7.35 -1.13
CA ARG A 57 -10.78 -8.50 -1.92
C ARG A 57 -10.48 -9.72 -1.05
N LEU A 58 -10.13 -9.52 0.23
CA LEU A 58 -9.88 -10.57 1.20
C LEU A 58 -11.12 -10.97 2.03
N ASN A 59 -12.32 -10.78 1.48
CA ASN A 59 -13.61 -11.11 2.12
C ASN A 59 -13.80 -10.50 3.52
N GLY A 60 -13.37 -9.24 3.73
CA GLY A 60 -13.64 -8.51 4.97
C GLY A 60 -12.66 -8.80 6.11
N THR A 61 -11.60 -9.57 5.87
CA THR A 61 -10.48 -9.60 6.82
C THR A 61 -9.71 -8.28 6.74
N LEU A 62 -9.57 -7.60 7.87
CA LEU A 62 -8.77 -6.39 7.97
C LEU A 62 -7.32 -6.78 7.63
N TYR A 63 -6.76 -6.25 6.55
CA TYR A 63 -5.33 -6.28 6.25
C TYR A 63 -4.63 -5.41 7.30
N ARG A 64 -4.51 -5.95 8.50
CA ARG A 64 -3.66 -5.39 9.53
C ARG A 64 -2.24 -5.60 9.06
N ARG A 65 -1.63 -4.53 8.53
CA ARG A 65 -0.18 -4.43 8.61
C ARG A 65 0.24 -4.69 10.06
N PRO A 66 1.35 -5.38 10.30
CA PRO A 66 2.02 -5.25 11.58
C PRO A 66 2.27 -3.74 11.77
N LYS A 67 1.66 -3.13 12.80
CA LYS A 67 2.07 -1.80 13.25
C LYS A 67 3.59 -1.87 13.34
N SER A 68 4.30 -0.98 12.63
CA SER A 68 5.72 -0.79 12.88
C SER A 68 5.86 -0.72 14.39
N THR A 69 6.63 -1.64 14.96
CA THR A 69 6.91 -1.67 16.39
C THR A 69 7.28 -0.24 16.78
N PRO A 70 6.59 0.39 17.76
CA PRO A 70 7.07 1.67 18.27
C PRO A 70 8.54 1.48 18.65
N PRO A 71 9.42 2.47 18.39
CA PRO A 71 10.81 2.35 18.83
C PRO A 71 10.81 2.03 20.33
N LEU A 72 11.54 0.98 20.70
CA LEU A 72 11.80 0.58 22.09
C LEU A 72 12.43 1.77 22.82
N GLY A 73 11.60 2.62 23.42
CA GLY A 73 12.08 3.90 23.94
C GLY A 73 11.12 4.70 24.81
N CYS A 74 9.92 4.22 25.13
CA CYS A 74 9.12 4.81 26.21
C CYS A 74 9.28 3.94 27.46
N LYS A 75 10.34 4.24 28.21
CA LYS A 75 10.57 3.72 29.57
C LYS A 75 9.86 4.67 30.54
N VAL A 76 8.98 4.06 31.35
CA VAL A 76 8.32 4.50 32.61
C VAL A 76 7.55 5.82 32.61
#